data_AF-A0A5B7BYJ4-F1
#
_entry.id   AF-A0A5B7BYJ4-F1
#
_cell.length_a   1.000
_cell.length_b   1.000
_cell.length_c   1.000
_cell.angle_alpha   90.00
_cell.angle_beta   90.00
_cell.angle_gamma   90.00
#
_symmetry.space_group_name_H-M   'P 1'
#
loop_
_entity.id
_entity.type
_entity.pdbx_description
1 polymer ?
#
loop_
_entity_poly.entity_id
_entity_poly.type
_entity_poly.pdbx_seq_one_letter_code
_entity_poly.pdbx_strand_id
1 'polypeptide(L)'
;YKYELNSEKYYGEDPKAGRRTPAWCDRILSFGKGMRLLSYTRTGLRLSDHRPVTASYMVEVEVFCPRKLQRALTFTDVEVDGEEVVADMGIDVGMRSLRLGEMQDMPDWEH
;
A
#
# COMPACT_ATOMS: atom_id res chain seq x y z
N TYR A 1 -7.43 24.97 -5.46
CA TYR A 1 -7.73 25.82 -4.30
C TYR A 1 -7.06 27.17 -4.49
N LYS A 2 -7.59 28.31 -4.05
CA LYS A 2 -8.90 28.58 -3.45
C LYS A 2 -9.80 29.19 -4.52
N TYR A 3 -10.92 28.55 -4.82
CA TYR A 3 -11.87 29.03 -5.83
C TYR A 3 -13.00 29.85 -5.20
N GLU A 4 -13.65 30.68 -5.99
CA GLU A 4 -14.96 31.24 -5.64
C GLU A 4 -16.05 30.15 -5.73
N LEU A 5 -17.07 30.25 -4.87
CA LEU A 5 -18.20 29.33 -4.88
C LEU A 5 -18.96 29.41 -6.21
N ASN A 6 -19.34 28.26 -6.75
CA ASN A 6 -20.10 28.12 -8.00
C ASN A 6 -19.43 28.72 -9.26
N SER A 7 -18.13 29.05 -9.18
CA SER A 7 -17.37 29.70 -10.26
C SER A 7 -16.19 28.82 -10.72
N GLU A 8 -15.50 29.20 -11.80
CA GLU A 8 -14.18 28.64 -12.13
C GLU A 8 -13.04 29.60 -11.76
N LYS A 9 -13.37 30.80 -11.24
CA LYS A 9 -12.40 31.83 -10.87
C LYS A 9 -11.73 31.52 -9.54
N TYR A 10 -10.48 31.93 -9.42
CA TYR A 10 -9.78 31.88 -8.15
C TYR A 10 -10.16 33.06 -7.25
N TYR A 11 -10.19 32.81 -5.94
CA TYR A 11 -10.46 33.85 -4.95
C TYR A 11 -9.36 34.92 -4.98
N GLY A 12 -9.75 36.19 -5.11
CA GLY A 12 -8.80 37.31 -5.19
C GLY A 12 -8.32 37.62 -6.61
N GLU A 13 -9.04 37.20 -7.65
CA GLU A 13 -8.94 37.83 -8.98
C GLU A 13 -9.42 39.30 -8.95
N ASP A 14 -10.26 39.69 -7.97
CA ASP A 14 -10.57 41.09 -7.69
C ASP A 14 -9.37 41.78 -6.99
N PRO A 15 -8.85 42.89 -7.54
CA PRO A 15 -7.77 43.67 -6.93
C PRO A 15 -8.01 44.10 -5.47
N LYS A 16 -9.26 44.12 -5.00
CA LYS A 16 -9.63 44.54 -3.64
C LYS A 16 -9.60 43.42 -2.60
N ALA A 17 -9.63 42.16 -3.03
CA ALA A 17 -9.63 41.02 -2.12
C ALA A 17 -8.20 40.48 -1.97
N GLY A 18 -7.70 40.39 -0.72
CA GLY A 18 -6.37 39.84 -0.44
C GLY A 18 -6.15 38.51 -1.16
N ARG A 19 -5.13 38.46 -2.02
CA ARG A 19 -4.94 37.37 -2.98
C ARG A 19 -4.23 36.18 -2.33
N ARG A 20 -4.84 34.99 -2.39
CA ARG A 20 -4.12 33.73 -2.20
C ARG A 20 -3.65 33.21 -3.56
N THR A 21 -2.41 32.77 -3.65
CA THR A 21 -1.88 32.12 -4.86
C THR A 21 -2.61 30.80 -5.09
N PRO A 22 -3.09 30.51 -6.32
CA PRO A 22 -3.64 29.22 -6.67
C PRO A 22 -2.70 28.07 -6.30
N ALA A 23 -3.25 27.01 -5.71
CA ALA A 23 -2.50 25.87 -5.23
C ALA A 23 -3.25 24.54 -5.44
N TRP A 24 -2.45 23.48 -5.62
CA TRP A 24 -2.85 22.08 -5.64
C TRP A 24 -2.66 21.48 -4.25
N CYS A 25 -3.59 21.78 -3.34
CA CYS A 25 -3.55 21.32 -1.95
C CYS A 25 -4.03 19.87 -1.80
N ASP A 26 -4.94 19.43 -2.67
CA ASP A 26 -5.55 18.10 -2.63
C ASP A 26 -4.75 17.16 -3.54
N ARG A 27 -4.09 16.16 -2.96
CA ARG A 27 -3.17 15.25 -3.66
C ARG A 27 -3.45 13.80 -3.30
N ILE A 28 -3.36 12.92 -4.30
CA ILE A 28 -3.40 11.47 -4.11
C ILE A 28 -2.03 10.92 -4.51
N LEU A 29 -1.36 10.26 -3.58
CA LEU A 29 -0.03 9.67 -3.78
C LEU A 29 -0.10 8.18 -3.47
N SER A 30 0.69 7.39 -4.19
CA SER A 30 0.78 5.95 -4.02
C SER A 30 2.23 5.51 -4.18
N PHE A 31 2.68 4.58 -3.33
CA PHE A 31 4.01 4.00 -3.39
C PHE A 31 3.92 2.49 -3.14
N GLY A 32 4.59 1.70 -3.98
CA GLY A 32 4.54 0.24 -3.92
C GLY A 32 4.63 -0.40 -5.31
N LYS A 33 4.85 -1.72 -5.34
CA LYS A 33 4.82 -2.53 -6.57
C LYS A 33 3.38 -2.89 -6.94
N GLY A 34 3.16 -3.28 -8.18
CA GLY A 34 1.85 -3.75 -8.66
C GLY A 34 0.78 -2.67 -8.79
N MET A 35 1.12 -1.38 -8.62
CA MET A 35 0.18 -0.26 -8.77
C MET A 35 0.46 0.51 -10.06
N ARG A 36 -0.56 0.66 -10.90
CA ARG A 36 -0.48 1.45 -12.13
C ARG A 36 -1.59 2.49 -12.17
N LEU A 37 -1.22 3.77 -12.13
CA LEU A 37 -2.15 4.90 -12.29
C LEU A 37 -2.77 4.87 -13.68
N LEU A 38 -4.10 4.87 -13.75
CA LEU A 38 -4.88 4.90 -15.00
C LEU A 38 -5.37 6.31 -15.30
N SER A 39 -5.85 7.05 -14.30
CA SER A 39 -6.27 8.44 -14.46
C SER A 39 -6.03 9.24 -13.19
N TYR A 40 -5.73 10.53 -13.34
CA TYR A 40 -5.63 11.50 -12.26
C TYR A 40 -6.29 12.79 -12.74
N THR A 41 -7.46 13.12 -12.20
CA THR A 41 -8.30 14.19 -12.73
C THR A 41 -8.89 15.06 -11.63
N ARG A 42 -9.16 16.31 -11.99
CA ARG A 42 -9.91 17.27 -11.18
C ARG A 42 -11.33 17.34 -11.73
N THR A 43 -12.33 17.05 -10.90
CA THR A 43 -13.74 17.15 -11.30
C THR A 43 -14.22 18.60 -11.33
N GLY A 44 -15.22 18.90 -12.17
CA GLY A 44 -15.78 20.24 -12.36
C GLY A 44 -16.85 20.64 -11.33
N LEU A 45 -16.96 19.94 -10.19
CA LEU A 45 -17.92 20.29 -9.15
C LEU A 45 -17.51 21.59 -8.45
N ARG A 46 -18.45 22.55 -8.35
CA ARG A 46 -18.15 23.95 -7.95
C ARG A 46 -18.71 24.35 -6.58
N LEU A 47 -19.23 23.40 -5.82
CA LEU A 47 -19.95 23.67 -4.56
C LEU A 47 -19.03 24.13 -3.41
N SER A 48 -17.71 23.94 -3.54
CA SER A 48 -16.68 24.30 -2.55
C SER A 48 -15.61 25.20 -3.20
N ASP A 49 -14.77 25.83 -2.40
CA ASP A 49 -13.54 26.51 -2.82
C ASP A 49 -12.39 25.52 -3.17
N HIS A 50 -12.60 24.22 -2.93
CA HIS A 50 -11.81 23.11 -3.45
C HIS A 50 -12.51 22.46 -4.66
N ARG A 51 -11.71 21.76 -5.48
CA ARG A 51 -12.22 20.95 -6.60
C ARG A 51 -11.85 19.50 -6.30
N PRO A 52 -12.80 18.56 -6.25
CA PRO A 52 -12.49 17.17 -5.92
C PRO A 52 -11.50 16.59 -6.92
N VAL A 53 -10.46 15.95 -6.39
CA VAL A 53 -9.42 15.25 -7.15
C VAL A 53 -9.68 13.76 -7.06
N THR A 54 -9.63 13.07 -8.19
CA THR A 54 -9.88 11.63 -8.29
C THR A 54 -8.71 10.96 -9.00
N ALA A 55 -8.29 9.80 -8.51
CA ALA A 55 -7.31 8.96 -9.16
C ALA A 55 -7.87 7.53 -9.27
N SER A 56 -7.66 6.89 -10.42
CA SER A 56 -8.02 5.49 -10.64
C SER A 56 -6.77 4.66 -10.93
N TYR A 57 -6.74 3.44 -10.40
CA TYR A 57 -5.56 2.57 -10.46
C TYR A 57 -5.96 1.17 -10.93
N MET A 58 -5.05 0.54 -11.65
CA MET A 58 -4.99 -0.90 -11.79
C MET A 58 -4.03 -1.41 -10.72
N VAL A 59 -4.47 -2.38 -9.92
CA VAL A 59 -3.70 -2.89 -8.78
C VAL A 59 -3.62 -4.41 -8.87
N GLU A 60 -2.40 -4.94 -8.82
CA GLU A 60 -2.15 -6.38 -8.67
C GLU A 60 -2.55 -6.82 -7.26
N VAL A 61 -3.30 -7.92 -7.19
CA VAL A 61 -3.74 -8.51 -5.93
C VAL A 61 -3.36 -9.98 -5.89
N GLU A 62 -2.79 -10.42 -4.78
CA GLU A 62 -2.56 -11.84 -4.53
C GLU A 62 -3.87 -12.48 -4.07
N VAL A 63 -4.27 -13.56 -4.74
CA VAL A 63 -5.47 -14.32 -4.38
C VAL A 63 -5.03 -15.64 -3.77
N PHE A 64 -5.38 -15.84 -2.50
CA PHE A 64 -5.16 -17.10 -1.83
C PHE A 64 -5.97 -18.23 -2.48
N CYS A 65 -5.32 -19.34 -2.82
CA CYS A 65 -5.98 -20.53 -3.34
C CYS A 65 -5.61 -21.74 -2.48
N PRO A 66 -6.54 -22.25 -1.65
CA PRO A 66 -6.26 -23.37 -0.74
C PRO A 66 -5.71 -24.60 -1.45
N ARG A 67 -6.22 -24.91 -2.65
CA ARG A 67 -5.76 -26.06 -3.45
C ARG A 67 -4.33 -25.89 -3.98
N LYS A 68 -3.94 -24.67 -4.36
CA LYS A 68 -2.56 -24.38 -4.80
C LYS A 68 -1.61 -24.46 -3.62
N LEU A 69 -2.01 -23.94 -2.46
CA LEU A 69 -1.23 -24.08 -1.22
C LEU A 69 -1.06 -25.56 -0.85
N GLN A 70 -2.15 -26.33 -0.80
CA GLN A 70 -2.09 -27.76 -0.48
C GLN A 70 -1.14 -28.51 -1.42
N ARG A 71 -1.22 -28.26 -2.74
CA ARG A 71 -0.30 -28.89 -3.70
C ARG A 71 1.15 -28.47 -3.49
N ALA A 72 1.42 -27.20 -3.18
CA ALA A 72 2.77 -26.73 -2.90
C ALA A 72 3.34 -27.39 -1.64
N LEU A 73 2.53 -27.48 -0.58
CA LEU A 73 2.91 -28.16 0.67
C LEU A 73 3.19 -29.65 0.46
N THR A 74 2.32 -30.36 -0.27
CA THR A 74 2.55 -31.79 -0.57
C THR A 74 3.80 -32.00 -1.43
N PHE A 75 4.12 -31.08 -2.35
CA PHE A 75 5.33 -31.18 -3.15
C PHE A 75 6.60 -31.02 -2.29
N THR A 76 6.62 -30.05 -1.38
CA THR A 76 7.75 -29.85 -0.46
C THR A 76 7.93 -31.00 0.51
N ASP A 77 6.84 -31.62 1.00
CA ASP A 77 6.93 -32.82 1.85
C ASP A 77 7.60 -34.00 1.10
N VAL A 78 7.27 -34.18 -0.19
CA VAL A 78 7.87 -35.24 -1.02
C VAL A 78 9.35 -35.00 -1.30
N GLU A 79 9.80 -33.74 -1.40
CA GLU A 79 11.22 -33.41 -1.57
C GLU A 79 12.04 -33.67 -0.29
N VAL A 80 11.46 -33.40 0.89
CA VAL A 80 12.11 -33.68 2.18
C VAL A 80 12.31 -35.19 2.39
N ASP A 81 11.35 -36.01 1.98
CA ASP A 81 11.48 -37.48 2.00
C ASP A 81 12.48 -38.01 0.94
N GLY A 82 12.85 -37.21 -0.05
CA GLY A 82 13.82 -37.55 -1.10
C GLY A 82 15.28 -37.27 -0.73
N GLU A 83 15.53 -36.51 0.34
CA GLU A 83 16.86 -36.16 0.87
C GLU A 83 17.17 -36.86 2.22
N GLU A 84 16.52 -37.98 2.57
CA GLU A 84 16.99 -38.83 3.67
C GLU A 84 18.21 -39.66 3.27
N VAL A 85 19.38 -39.03 3.37
CA VAL A 85 20.64 -39.74 3.62
C VAL A 85 20.60 -40.26 5.06
N VAL A 86 20.70 -41.58 5.18
CA VAL A 86 20.85 -42.40 6.38
C VAL A 86 21.50 -41.64 7.57
N ALA A 87 20.70 -41.33 8.58
CA ALA A 87 21.18 -41.14 9.95
C ALA A 87 20.13 -41.69 10.91
N ASP A 88 20.20 -42.99 11.16
CA ASP A 88 19.60 -43.64 12.32
C ASP A 88 20.18 -43.02 13.59
N MET A 89 19.47 -42.09 14.22
CA MET A 89 19.55 -41.81 15.65
C MET A 89 18.20 -41.28 16.12
N GLY A 90 17.40 -42.15 16.74
CA GLY A 90 16.09 -41.83 17.30
C GLY A 90 16.13 -40.69 18.32
N ILE A 91 15.22 -39.73 18.20
CA ILE A 91 15.02 -38.66 19.18
C ILE A 91 13.53 -38.38 19.38
N ASP A 92 13.14 -38.54 20.65
CA ASP A 92 11.90 -38.17 21.34
C ASP A 92 11.23 -36.88 20.85
N VAL A 93 9.97 -36.97 20.39
CA VAL A 93 9.14 -35.80 20.04
C VAL A 93 8.58 -35.18 21.32
N GLY A 94 9.46 -34.47 22.03
CA GLY A 94 9.10 -33.51 23.05
C GLY A 94 8.85 -32.14 22.41
N MET A 95 7.57 -31.78 22.16
CA MET A 95 7.20 -30.40 21.84
C MET A 95 7.65 -29.48 22.97
N ARG A 96 8.72 -28.70 22.76
CA ARG A 96 9.15 -27.64 23.68
C ARG A 96 9.49 -26.37 22.92
N SER A 97 8.58 -25.40 23.09
CA SER A 97 8.86 -23.99 23.41
C SER A 97 9.81 -23.24 22.47
N LEU A 98 9.24 -22.51 21.50
CA LEU A 98 9.93 -21.42 20.84
C LEU A 98 10.05 -20.25 21.83
N ARG A 99 11.25 -20.05 22.38
CA ARG A 99 11.63 -18.79 23.02
C ARG A 99 11.85 -17.74 21.93
N LEU A 100 11.12 -16.64 22.05
CA LEU A 100 11.23 -15.46 21.21
C LEU A 100 12.52 -14.71 21.59
N GLY A 101 13.54 -14.79 20.74
CA GLY A 101 14.79 -14.05 20.86
C GLY A 101 14.74 -12.74 20.07
N GLU A 102 14.79 -11.65 20.81
CA GLU A 102 15.53 -10.39 20.55
C GLU A 102 15.40 -9.70 19.17
N MET A 103 14.61 -8.63 19.19
CA MET A 103 14.46 -7.60 18.18
C MET A 103 15.67 -6.64 18.25
N GLN A 104 16.61 -6.75 17.32
CA GLN A 104 17.70 -5.78 17.14
C GLN A 104 17.25 -4.63 16.22
N ASP A 105 17.33 -3.43 16.79
CA ASP A 105 17.68 -2.13 16.21
C ASP A 105 16.95 -1.65 14.93
N MET A 106 15.90 -0.85 15.15
CA MET A 106 15.39 0.16 14.22
C MET A 106 16.16 1.48 14.41
N PRO A 107 16.71 2.13 13.37
CA PRO A 107 17.32 3.44 13.51
C PRO A 107 16.24 4.53 13.62
N ASP A 108 16.43 5.39 14.63
CA ASP A 108 15.67 6.62 14.90
C ASP A 108 15.64 7.53 13.67
N TRP A 109 14.45 7.91 13.24
CA TRP A 109 14.25 9.09 12.40
C TRP A 109 13.62 10.16 13.29
N GLU A 110 14.44 11.08 13.80
CA GLU A 110 13.93 12.32 14.39
C GLU A 110 14.03 13.49 13.41
N HIS A 111 13.11 14.43 13.63
CA HIS A 111 12.75 15.61 12.85
C HIS A 111 13.75 16.76 12.93
#